data_AF-A0A417F8F3-F1
#
_entry.id   AF-A0A417F8F3-F1
#
_cell.length_a   1.000
_cell.length_b   1.000
_cell.length_c   1.000
_cell.angle_alpha   90.00
_cell.angle_beta   90.00
_cell.angle_gamma   90.00
#
_symmetry.space_group_name_H-M   'P 1'
#
loop_
_entity.id
_entity.type
_entity.pdbx_description
1 polymer ?
#
loop_
_entity_poly.entity_id
_entity_poly.type
_entity_poly.pdbx_seq_one_letter_code
_entity_poly.pdbx_strand_id
1 'polypeptide(L)'
;MSNNNFAETLASVASEFDSPHRKPRPSKRPYFRWTDEQLEQLATLRDEGKSANEIAEALGVSRDKVITKLAAMAARQRTGSKTPEPSTEPVPEVEAEPEQEAETEPSVEAEPEPAKEPVDVDRMIFTAFDAVVGRVDDFNKMAVCWRKALSVIEQEIRKLSYIIEQHPDADVSVCEIAAVIAYDEVRA
;
A
#
# COMPACT_ATOMS: atom_id res chain seq x y z
N MET A 1 -40.51 -20.29 -3.76
CA MET A 1 -40.18 -18.89 -3.43
C MET A 1 -39.12 -18.93 -2.35
N SER A 2 -37.84 -18.92 -2.74
CA SER A 2 -36.70 -19.06 -1.81
C SER A 2 -35.87 -17.78 -1.78
N ASN A 3 -36.11 -17.01 -0.72
CA ASN A 3 -35.21 -16.26 0.15
C ASN A 3 -34.03 -15.46 -0.44
N ASN A 4 -34.19 -14.14 -0.42
CA ASN A 4 -33.18 -13.09 -0.62
C ASN A 4 -32.26 -12.85 0.61
N ASN A 5 -31.85 -13.88 1.35
CA ASN A 5 -31.07 -13.69 2.59
C ASN A 5 -29.57 -13.45 2.36
N PHE A 6 -29.05 -13.74 1.16
CA PHE A 6 -27.62 -13.65 0.89
C PHE A 6 -27.15 -12.19 0.81
N ALA A 7 -27.96 -11.33 0.18
CA ALA A 7 -27.65 -9.91 0.02
C ALA A 7 -27.65 -9.16 1.37
N GLU A 8 -28.58 -9.50 2.28
CA GLU A 8 -28.62 -8.90 3.62
C GLU A 8 -27.45 -9.35 4.50
N THR A 9 -27.01 -10.59 4.34
CA THR A 9 -25.83 -11.12 5.05
C THR A 9 -24.56 -10.42 4.58
N LEU A 10 -24.38 -10.26 3.26
CA LEU A 10 -23.24 -9.52 2.70
C LEU A 10 -23.26 -8.03 3.10
N ALA A 11 -24.43 -7.41 3.13
CA ALA A 11 -24.57 -6.01 3.55
C ALA A 11 -24.25 -5.83 5.05
N SER A 12 -24.61 -6.78 5.91
CA SER A 12 -24.25 -6.76 7.34
C SER A 12 -22.74 -6.91 7.55
N VAL A 13 -22.10 -7.83 6.84
CA VAL A 13 -20.64 -8.03 6.91
C VAL A 13 -19.89 -6.80 6.38
N ALA A 14 -20.38 -6.18 5.31
CA ALA A 14 -19.80 -4.95 4.78
C ALA A 14 -19.96 -3.76 5.75
N SER A 15 -21.07 -3.70 6.47
CA SER A 15 -21.31 -2.67 7.50
C SER A 15 -20.38 -2.83 8.72
N GLU A 16 -19.91 -4.04 9.02
CA GLU A 16 -18.96 -4.30 10.11
C GLU A 16 -17.54 -3.80 9.77
N PHE A 17 -17.22 -3.71 8.47
CA PHE A 17 -15.98 -3.12 7.95
C PHE A 17 -16.05 -1.61 7.71
N ASP A 18 -17.19 -0.96 7.97
CA ASP A 18 -17.31 0.51 7.96
C ASP A 18 -16.66 1.12 9.21
N SER A 19 -15.40 0.76 9.44
CA SER A 19 -14.49 1.57 10.23
C SER A 19 -14.35 2.91 9.51
N PRO A 20 -14.50 4.05 10.21
CA PRO A 20 -14.42 5.36 9.56
C PRO A 20 -13.08 5.43 8.84
N HIS A 21 -13.12 5.49 7.50
CA HIS A 21 -11.95 5.66 6.65
C HIS A 21 -11.03 6.67 7.32
N ARG A 22 -9.91 6.16 7.86
CA ARG A 22 -9.02 6.95 8.69
C ARG A 22 -8.49 8.05 7.79
N LYS A 23 -9.03 9.26 7.91
CA LYS A 23 -8.65 10.38 7.02
C LYS A 23 -7.12 10.44 7.04
N PRO A 24 -6.45 10.50 5.87
CA PRO A 24 -5.00 10.58 5.82
C PRO A 24 -4.55 11.67 6.79
N ARG A 25 -3.78 11.29 7.82
CA ARG A 25 -3.34 12.26 8.83
C ARG A 25 -2.60 13.36 8.08
N PRO A 26 -2.99 14.63 8.23
CA PRO A 26 -2.32 15.70 7.50
C PRO A 26 -0.86 15.67 7.91
N SER A 27 0.02 15.49 6.93
CA SER A 27 1.46 15.52 7.19
C SER A 27 1.81 16.86 7.82
N LYS A 28 2.52 16.86 8.95
CA LYS A 28 3.01 18.09 9.60
C LYS A 28 4.12 18.78 8.80
N ARG A 29 4.60 18.16 7.71
CA ARG A 29 5.67 18.72 6.89
C ARG A 29 5.10 19.82 6.00
N PRO A 30 5.63 21.05 6.05
CA PRO A 30 5.32 22.07 5.07
C PRO A 30 5.74 21.56 3.69
N TYR A 31 4.79 21.20 2.83
CA TYR A 31 5.10 20.83 1.47
C TYR A 31 5.52 22.09 0.70
N PHE A 32 6.60 21.98 -0.07
CA PHE A 32 6.99 23.02 -1.02
C PHE A 32 5.81 23.37 -1.94
N ARG A 33 5.45 24.65 -2.00
CA ARG A 33 4.43 25.19 -2.89
C ARG A 33 5.10 26.16 -3.86
N TRP A 34 4.73 26.05 -5.13
CA TRP A 34 5.09 27.04 -6.13
C TRP A 34 4.35 28.34 -5.80
N THR A 35 5.09 29.44 -5.69
CA THR A 35 4.51 30.78 -5.67
C THR A 35 4.15 31.21 -7.09
N ASP A 36 3.19 32.12 -7.25
CA ASP A 36 2.79 32.61 -8.57
C ASP A 36 3.95 33.32 -9.28
N GLU A 37 4.78 34.07 -8.54
CA GLU A 37 6.01 34.69 -9.05
C GLU A 37 6.99 33.66 -9.60
N GLN A 38 7.21 32.55 -8.88
CA GLN A 38 8.08 31.47 -9.37
C GLN A 38 7.51 30.76 -10.61
N LEU A 39 6.18 30.70 -10.75
CA LEU A 39 5.55 30.12 -11.94
C LEU A 39 5.70 31.01 -13.17
N GLU A 40 5.56 32.33 -12.98
CA GLU A 40 5.77 33.31 -14.04
C GLU A 40 7.22 33.31 -14.50
N GLN A 41 8.19 33.37 -13.57
CA GLN A 41 9.61 33.27 -13.89
C GLN A 41 9.99 31.91 -14.51
N LEU A 42 9.38 30.82 -14.08
CA LEU A 42 9.59 29.51 -14.70
C LEU A 42 9.14 29.50 -16.18
N ALA A 43 8.02 30.15 -16.49
CA ALA A 43 7.52 30.24 -17.86
C ALA A 43 8.44 31.10 -18.74
N THR A 44 8.86 32.27 -18.25
CA THR A 44 9.78 33.15 -19.01
C THR A 44 11.12 32.49 -19.28
N LEU A 45 11.75 31.88 -18.26
CA LEU A 45 13.05 31.21 -18.42
C LEU A 45 12.97 29.97 -19.32
N ARG A 46 11.81 29.28 -19.33
CA ARG A 46 11.54 28.18 -20.28
C ARG A 46 11.48 28.70 -21.71
N ASP A 47 10.76 29.80 -21.94
CA ASP A 47 10.59 30.36 -23.29
C ASP A 47 11.91 30.98 -23.81
N GLU A 48 12.79 31.42 -22.92
CA GLU A 48 14.20 31.78 -23.21
C GLU A 48 15.09 30.57 -23.54
N GLY A 49 14.61 29.33 -23.33
CA GLY A 49 15.34 28.10 -23.63
C GLY A 49 16.40 27.71 -22.61
N LYS A 50 16.36 28.26 -21.38
CA LYS A 50 17.31 27.93 -20.32
C LYS A 50 17.18 26.49 -19.85
N SER A 51 18.29 25.93 -19.40
CA SER A 51 18.34 24.56 -18.86
C SER A 51 17.69 24.49 -17.47
N ALA A 52 17.22 23.29 -17.08
CA ALA A 52 16.60 23.09 -15.77
C ALA A 52 17.53 23.44 -14.59
N ASN A 53 18.85 23.37 -14.77
CA ASN A 53 19.83 23.74 -13.75
C ASN A 53 19.89 25.26 -13.56
N GLU A 54 19.98 26.02 -14.66
CA GLU A 54 20.01 27.48 -14.62
C GLU A 54 18.69 28.05 -14.08
N ILE A 55 17.56 27.43 -14.42
CA ILE A 55 16.25 27.78 -13.88
C ILE A 55 16.19 27.49 -12.37
N ALA A 56 16.72 26.36 -11.93
CA ALA A 56 16.78 26.00 -10.52
C ALA A 56 17.61 27.00 -9.71
N GLU A 57 18.77 27.41 -10.22
CA GLU A 57 19.63 28.43 -9.62
C GLU A 57 18.94 29.79 -9.55
N ALA A 58 18.28 30.22 -10.62
CA ALA A 58 17.56 31.51 -10.66
C ALA A 58 16.37 31.57 -9.69
N LEU A 59 15.64 30.45 -9.53
CA LEU A 59 14.46 30.37 -8.66
C LEU A 59 14.78 29.99 -7.21
N GLY A 60 16.01 29.54 -6.93
CA GLY A 60 16.40 28.99 -5.62
C GLY A 60 15.65 27.70 -5.26
N VAL A 61 15.23 26.93 -6.28
CA VAL A 61 14.45 25.68 -6.13
C VAL A 61 15.27 24.50 -6.63
N SER A 62 15.05 23.28 -6.12
CA SER A 62 15.78 22.12 -6.61
C SER A 62 15.47 21.78 -8.08
N ARG A 63 16.49 21.33 -8.81
CA ARG A 63 16.41 20.88 -10.21
C ARG A 63 15.25 19.90 -10.47
N ASP A 64 15.06 18.92 -9.60
CA ASP A 64 14.02 17.89 -9.77
C ASP A 64 12.60 18.47 -9.71
N LYS A 65 12.40 19.52 -8.92
CA LYS A 65 11.11 20.23 -8.85
C LYS A 65 10.86 20.99 -10.15
N VAL A 66 11.89 21.64 -10.71
CA VAL A 66 11.81 22.30 -12.02
C VAL A 66 11.48 21.29 -13.12
N ILE A 67 12.16 20.15 -13.18
CA ILE A 67 11.92 19.09 -14.17
C ILE A 67 10.47 18.58 -14.07
N THR A 68 10.03 18.23 -12.87
CA THR A 68 8.67 17.72 -12.63
C THR A 68 7.62 18.76 -13.04
N LYS A 69 7.87 20.04 -12.75
CA LYS A 69 6.94 21.13 -13.08
C LYS A 69 6.89 21.40 -14.59
N LEU A 70 8.03 21.40 -15.27
CA LEU A 70 8.10 21.54 -16.73
C LEU A 70 7.39 20.38 -17.44
N ALA A 71 7.56 19.14 -16.96
CA ALA A 71 6.82 17.98 -17.47
C ALA A 71 5.31 18.14 -17.28
N ALA A 72 4.86 18.60 -16.11
CA ALA A 72 3.45 18.88 -15.85
C ALA A 72 2.88 20.01 -16.75
N MET A 73 3.68 21.05 -17.03
CA MET A 73 3.29 22.12 -17.97
C MET A 73 3.20 21.61 -19.41
N ALA A 74 4.16 20.78 -19.85
CA ALA A 74 4.14 20.17 -21.17
C ALA A 74 2.94 19.21 -21.36
N ALA A 75 2.62 18.42 -20.32
CA ALA A 75 1.42 17.58 -20.32
C ALA A 75 0.15 18.43 -20.47
N ARG A 76 0.02 19.52 -19.72
CA ARG A 76 -1.12 20.45 -19.81
C ARG A 76 -1.26 21.12 -21.19
N GLN A 77 -0.14 21.41 -21.86
CA GLN A 77 -0.14 21.95 -23.22
C GLN A 77 -0.65 20.92 -24.24
N ARG A 78 -0.33 19.64 -24.05
CA ARG A 78 -0.85 18.54 -24.90
C ARG A 78 -2.32 18.24 -24.65
N THR A 79 -2.79 18.38 -23.42
CA THR A 79 -4.18 18.07 -23.05
C THR A 79 -5.15 19.24 -23.20
N GLY A 80 -4.72 20.37 -23.78
CA GLY A 80 -5.56 21.50 -24.17
C GLY A 80 -6.53 21.98 -23.08
N SER A 81 -6.09 22.88 -22.20
CA SER A 81 -6.93 23.74 -21.33
C SER A 81 -8.33 23.20 -20.99
N LYS A 82 -8.42 22.07 -20.27
CA LYS A 82 -9.63 21.70 -19.55
C LYS A 82 -9.26 21.02 -18.25
N THR A 83 -9.76 21.59 -17.15
CA THR A 83 -9.72 21.03 -15.79
C THR A 83 -10.09 19.55 -15.81
N PRO A 84 -9.28 18.64 -15.22
CA PRO A 84 -9.58 17.22 -15.27
C PRO A 84 -10.42 16.78 -14.06
N GLU A 85 -11.65 16.35 -14.31
CA GLU A 85 -12.34 15.33 -13.53
C GLU A 85 -11.86 13.95 -14.00
N PRO A 86 -11.57 12.99 -13.10
CA PRO A 86 -11.17 11.64 -13.48
C PRO A 86 -12.42 10.79 -13.72
N SER A 87 -12.62 10.36 -14.98
CA SER A 87 -13.50 9.24 -15.32
C SER A 87 -12.63 8.17 -15.97
N THR A 88 -12.53 7.02 -15.29
CA THR A 88 -11.84 5.83 -15.76
C THR A 88 -12.91 4.80 -16.12
N GLU A 89 -12.76 4.17 -17.29
CA GLU A 89 -13.13 2.77 -17.64
C GLU A 89 -13.34 2.62 -19.16
N PRO A 90 -13.41 1.39 -19.71
CA PRO A 90 -12.56 0.19 -19.57
C PRO A 90 -12.07 -0.25 -20.99
N VAL A 91 -11.40 -1.40 -21.26
CA VAL A 91 -11.83 -2.81 -21.53
C VAL A 91 -10.58 -3.52 -22.16
N PRO A 92 -10.53 -4.82 -22.57
CA PRO A 92 -11.03 -6.13 -22.07
C PRO A 92 -9.94 -7.24 -21.96
N GLU A 93 -10.20 -8.18 -21.05
CA GLU A 93 -10.24 -9.66 -21.18
C GLU A 93 -9.84 -10.36 -22.50
N VAL A 94 -8.96 -11.39 -22.43
CA VAL A 94 -8.93 -12.55 -23.34
C VAL A 94 -8.44 -13.80 -22.59
N GLU A 95 -9.27 -14.85 -22.62
CA GLU A 95 -9.09 -16.23 -22.17
C GLU A 95 -8.05 -17.02 -23.01
N ALA A 96 -7.43 -18.06 -22.43
CA ALA A 96 -7.42 -19.43 -22.99
C ALA A 96 -6.44 -20.36 -22.22
N GLU A 97 -7.02 -21.42 -21.66
CA GLU A 97 -6.41 -22.68 -21.20
C GLU A 97 -6.00 -23.56 -22.41
N PRO A 98 -5.16 -24.60 -22.25
CA PRO A 98 -5.76 -25.93 -22.11
C PRO A 98 -5.00 -26.97 -21.24
N GLU A 99 -5.78 -28.00 -20.92
CA GLU A 99 -5.62 -29.20 -20.08
C GLU A 99 -4.45 -30.16 -20.43
N GLN A 100 -4.02 -30.95 -19.43
CA GLN A 100 -3.63 -32.35 -19.65
C GLN A 100 -3.80 -33.21 -18.38
N GLU A 101 -4.69 -34.20 -18.49
CA GLU A 101 -4.98 -35.28 -17.54
C GLU A 101 -3.91 -36.38 -17.58
N ALA A 102 -3.69 -37.07 -16.45
CA ALA A 102 -3.63 -38.54 -16.38
C ALA A 102 -3.50 -39.06 -14.92
N GLU A 103 -4.32 -40.07 -14.63
CA GLU A 103 -4.68 -40.69 -13.36
C GLU A 103 -3.56 -41.44 -12.60
N THR A 104 -3.74 -41.72 -11.30
CA THR A 104 -3.98 -43.07 -10.72
C THR A 104 -4.01 -43.00 -9.18
N GLU A 105 -5.18 -43.23 -8.57
CA GLU A 105 -5.43 -43.49 -7.12
C GLU A 105 -5.12 -44.99 -6.76
N PRO A 106 -5.35 -45.55 -5.53
CA PRO A 106 -5.86 -45.00 -4.25
C PRO A 106 -5.14 -45.53 -2.97
N SER A 107 -5.65 -45.10 -1.79
CA SER A 107 -5.69 -45.83 -0.49
C SER A 107 -4.99 -45.10 0.66
N VAL A 108 -5.75 -44.53 1.60
CA VAL A 108 -6.18 -45.16 2.86
C VAL A 108 -7.07 -44.16 3.63
N GLU A 109 -8.22 -44.68 4.04
CA GLU A 109 -9.23 -44.12 4.90
C GLU A 109 -8.67 -43.65 6.26
N ALA A 110 -8.83 -42.36 6.57
CA ALA A 110 -8.72 -41.84 7.93
C ALA A 110 -9.76 -40.73 8.13
N GLU A 111 -10.68 -41.01 9.04
CA GLU A 111 -11.70 -40.16 9.63
C GLU A 111 -11.17 -38.74 9.95
N PRO A 112 -11.80 -37.64 9.49
CA PRO A 112 -11.30 -36.31 9.81
C PRO A 112 -11.69 -35.92 11.24
N GLU A 113 -10.71 -35.97 12.15
CA GLU A 113 -10.70 -35.13 13.34
C GLU A 113 -10.89 -33.65 12.93
N PRO A 114 -11.58 -32.81 13.73
CA PRO A 114 -11.88 -31.44 13.35
C PRO A 114 -10.59 -30.68 13.10
N ALA A 115 -10.36 -30.30 11.85
CA ALA A 115 -9.22 -29.50 11.43
C ALA A 115 -9.19 -28.21 12.24
N LYS A 116 -8.18 -28.08 13.11
CA LYS A 116 -7.81 -26.78 13.67
C LYS A 116 -7.50 -25.87 12.49
N GLU A 117 -8.19 -24.74 12.40
CA GLU A 117 -7.91 -23.75 11.36
C GLU A 117 -6.41 -23.42 11.41
N PRO A 118 -5.68 -23.54 10.28
CA PRO A 118 -4.28 -23.20 10.26
C PRO A 118 -4.12 -21.74 10.66
N VAL A 119 -3.14 -21.44 11.51
CA VAL A 119 -2.79 -20.07 11.88
C VAL A 119 -2.61 -19.28 10.59
N ASP A 120 -3.43 -18.24 10.39
CA ASP A 120 -3.35 -17.37 9.22
C ASP A 120 -2.17 -16.42 9.37
N VAL A 121 -0.97 -16.95 9.09
CA VAL A 121 0.30 -16.25 9.21
C VAL A 121 0.30 -14.99 8.36
N ASP A 122 -0.31 -15.01 7.18
CA ASP A 122 -0.36 -13.85 6.29
C ASP A 122 -1.20 -12.72 6.89
N ARG A 123 -2.39 -13.03 7.44
CA ARG A 123 -3.18 -12.05 8.19
C ARG A 123 -2.39 -11.47 9.37
N MET A 124 -1.63 -12.29 10.07
CA MET A 124 -0.78 -11.83 11.17
C MET A 124 0.36 -10.91 10.70
N ILE A 125 0.99 -11.24 9.57
CA ILE A 125 2.03 -10.40 8.96
C ILE A 125 1.45 -9.04 8.58
N PHE A 126 0.28 -8.99 7.95
CA PHE A 126 -0.36 -7.74 7.56
C PHE A 126 -0.78 -6.89 8.77
N THR A 127 -1.34 -7.51 9.79
CA THR A 127 -1.75 -6.80 11.03
C THR A 127 -0.54 -6.23 11.78
N ALA A 128 0.53 -7.01 11.93
CA ALA A 128 1.78 -6.53 12.51
C ALA A 128 2.42 -5.41 11.66
N PHE A 129 2.42 -5.54 10.34
CA PHE A 129 2.95 -4.53 9.43
C PHE A 129 2.19 -3.21 9.50
N ASP A 130 0.85 -3.24 9.51
CA ASP A 130 0.02 -2.03 9.68
C ASP A 130 0.34 -1.34 11.02
N ALA A 131 0.58 -2.13 12.06
CA ALA A 131 1.00 -1.61 13.35
C ALA A 131 2.42 -0.97 13.30
N VAL A 132 3.36 -1.48 12.50
CA VAL A 132 4.67 -0.82 12.26
C VAL A 132 4.47 0.50 11.52
N VAL A 133 3.68 0.48 10.45
CA VAL A 133 3.35 1.66 9.64
C VAL A 133 2.71 2.76 10.50
N GLY A 134 1.82 2.40 11.42
CA GLY A 134 1.22 3.33 12.38
C GLY A 134 2.21 3.99 13.34
N ARG A 135 3.39 3.41 13.55
CA ARG A 135 4.47 3.93 14.43
C ARG A 135 5.53 4.75 13.69
N VAL A 136 5.56 4.70 12.36
CA VAL A 136 6.57 5.39 11.53
C VAL A 136 6.10 6.78 11.14
N ASP A 137 6.91 7.80 11.44
CA ASP A 137 6.63 9.20 11.08
C ASP A 137 7.17 9.62 9.70
N ASP A 138 8.14 8.88 9.14
CA ASP A 138 8.78 9.20 7.86
C ASP A 138 8.85 7.99 6.92
N PHE A 139 7.83 7.83 6.10
CA PHE A 139 7.70 6.76 5.11
C PHE A 139 8.83 6.75 4.07
N ASN A 140 9.34 7.92 3.68
CA ASN A 140 10.39 8.01 2.66
C ASN A 140 11.74 7.57 3.21
N LYS A 141 12.03 7.92 4.47
CA LYS A 141 13.23 7.43 5.17
C LYS A 141 13.19 5.91 5.33
N MET A 142 12.01 5.34 5.60
CA MET A 142 11.84 3.91 5.78
C MET A 142 11.74 3.09 4.49
N ALA A 143 11.69 3.75 3.32
CA ALA A 143 11.53 3.08 2.02
C ALA A 143 12.58 1.99 1.75
N VAL A 144 13.81 2.20 2.24
CA VAL A 144 14.94 1.27 2.05
C VAL A 144 14.91 0.07 2.99
N CYS A 145 14.16 0.14 4.08
CA CYS A 145 14.17 -0.86 5.16
C CYS A 145 12.84 -1.58 5.36
N TRP A 146 11.79 -1.28 4.59
CA TRP A 146 10.52 -2.02 4.64
C TRP A 146 10.66 -3.51 4.37
N ARG A 147 11.55 -3.90 3.46
CA ARG A 147 11.84 -5.32 3.22
C ARG A 147 12.42 -5.98 4.47
N LYS A 148 13.30 -5.28 5.19
CA LYS A 148 13.87 -5.76 6.46
C LYS A 148 12.78 -5.88 7.53
N ALA A 149 11.92 -4.86 7.68
CA ALA A 149 10.77 -4.92 8.61
C ALA A 149 9.88 -6.14 8.34
N LEU A 150 9.47 -6.36 7.09
CA LEU A 150 8.61 -7.49 6.72
C LEU A 150 9.26 -8.84 7.05
N SER A 151 10.55 -9.01 6.74
CA SER A 151 11.27 -10.25 7.08
C SER A 151 11.36 -10.47 8.59
N VAL A 152 11.57 -9.42 9.39
CA VAL A 152 11.62 -9.52 10.86
C VAL A 152 10.25 -9.88 11.42
N ILE A 153 9.18 -9.25 10.92
CA ILE A 153 7.80 -9.57 11.29
C ILE A 153 7.49 -11.05 11.01
N GLU A 154 7.76 -11.51 9.79
CA GLU A 154 7.54 -12.89 9.39
C GLU A 154 8.31 -13.88 10.27
N GLN A 155 9.57 -13.57 10.56
CA GLN A 155 10.41 -14.42 11.40
C GLN A 155 9.89 -14.52 12.83
N GLU A 156 9.48 -13.41 13.44
CA GLU A 156 8.96 -13.42 14.82
C GLU A 156 7.57 -14.07 14.90
N ILE A 157 6.69 -13.88 13.91
CA ILE A 157 5.39 -14.58 13.88
C ILE A 157 5.60 -16.09 13.75
N ARG A 158 6.49 -16.55 12.86
CA ARG A 158 6.82 -17.99 12.74
C ARG A 158 7.41 -18.56 14.03
N LYS A 159 8.23 -17.79 14.74
CA LYS A 159 8.82 -18.21 16.02
C LYS A 159 7.79 -18.31 17.14
N LEU A 160 6.76 -17.45 17.11
CA LEU A 160 5.69 -17.41 18.09
C LEU A 160 4.46 -18.24 17.67
N SER A 161 4.50 -18.95 16.54
CA SER A 161 3.40 -19.77 16.02
C SER A 161 2.89 -20.79 17.05
N TYR A 162 3.81 -21.41 17.80
CA TYR A 162 3.48 -22.33 18.87
C TYR A 162 2.59 -21.69 19.96
N ILE A 163 2.79 -20.41 20.28
CA ILE A 163 1.97 -19.74 21.31
C ILE A 163 0.54 -19.56 20.80
N ILE A 164 0.38 -19.25 19.52
CA ILE A 164 -0.94 -19.06 18.88
C ILE A 164 -1.68 -20.40 18.78
N GLU A 165 -0.96 -21.50 18.54
CA GLU A 165 -1.53 -22.85 18.55
C GLU A 165 -2.08 -23.25 19.93
N GLN A 166 -1.46 -22.77 21.02
CA GLN A 166 -1.93 -23.01 22.39
C GLN A 166 -3.01 -22.01 22.83
N HIS A 167 -2.91 -20.77 22.35
CA HIS A 167 -3.73 -19.63 22.72
C HIS A 167 -4.11 -18.82 21.47
N PRO A 168 -5.19 -19.19 20.77
CA PRO A 168 -5.61 -18.49 19.54
C PRO A 168 -5.95 -17.01 19.76
N ASP A 169 -6.31 -16.62 20.98
CA ASP A 169 -6.57 -15.24 21.41
C ASP A 169 -5.30 -14.39 21.58
N ALA A 170 -4.12 -15.00 21.53
CA ALA A 170 -2.86 -14.30 21.64
C ALA A 170 -2.37 -13.70 20.30
N ASP A 171 -3.08 -13.90 19.19
CA ASP A 171 -2.71 -13.45 17.85
C ASP A 171 -2.41 -11.93 17.80
N VAL A 172 -3.29 -11.10 18.37
CA VAL A 172 -3.13 -9.64 18.44
C VAL A 172 -1.86 -9.27 19.21
N SER A 173 -1.62 -9.93 20.35
CA SER A 173 -0.45 -9.67 21.18
C SER A 173 0.84 -10.06 20.46
N VAL A 174 0.85 -11.19 19.75
CA VAL A 174 1.99 -11.63 18.93
C VAL A 174 2.27 -10.64 17.80
N CYS A 175 1.24 -10.15 17.12
CA CYS A 175 1.39 -9.12 16.07
C CYS A 175 1.97 -7.81 16.63
N GLU A 176 1.53 -7.38 17.81
CA GLU A 176 2.08 -6.18 18.46
C GLU A 176 3.56 -6.35 18.84
N ILE A 177 3.94 -7.51 19.39
CA ILE A 177 5.32 -7.83 19.73
C ILE A 177 6.19 -7.83 18.47
N ALA A 178 5.77 -8.52 17.42
CA ALA A 178 6.49 -8.57 16.15
C ALA A 178 6.65 -7.16 15.55
N ALA A 179 5.63 -6.31 15.65
CA ALA A 179 5.68 -4.93 15.18
C ALA A 179 6.68 -4.06 15.96
N VAL A 180 6.74 -4.19 17.29
CA VAL A 180 7.70 -3.43 18.11
C VAL A 180 9.14 -3.86 17.77
N ILE A 181 9.39 -5.16 17.69
CA ILE A 181 10.73 -5.70 17.36
C ILE A 181 11.15 -5.22 15.96
N ALA A 182 10.28 -5.35 14.96
CA ALA A 182 10.57 -4.90 13.60
C ALA A 182 10.80 -3.39 13.50
N TYR A 183 10.07 -2.60 14.29
CA TYR A 183 10.28 -1.15 14.36
C TYR A 183 11.65 -0.79 14.94
N ASP A 184 12.03 -1.42 16.05
CA ASP A 184 13.32 -1.17 16.70
C ASP A 184 14.49 -1.61 15.79
N GLU A 185 14.37 -2.77 15.15
CA GLU A 185 15.37 -3.33 14.23
C GLU A 185 15.58 -2.51 12.95
N VAL A 186 14.55 -1.74 12.56
CA VAL A 186 14.63 -0.81 11.43
C VAL A 186 15.12 0.58 11.86
N ARG A 187 15.03 0.92 13.15
CA ARG A 187 15.54 2.18 13.70
C ARG A 187 17.00 2.09 14.19
N ALA A 188 17.48 0.89 14.50
CA ALA A 188 18.86 0.59 14.85
C ALA A 188 19.83 0.82 13.68
#